data_AF-A0A925K1A7-F1
#
_entry.id   AF-A0A925K1A7-F1
#
_cell.length_a   1.000
_cell.length_b   1.000
_cell.length_c   1.000
_cell.angle_alpha   90.00
_cell.angle_beta   90.00
_cell.angle_gamma   90.00
#
_symmetry.space_group_name_H-M   'P 1'
#
loop_
_entity.id
_entity.type
_entity.pdbx_description
1 polymer ?
#
loop_
_entity_poly.entity_id
_entity_poly.type
_entity_poly.pdbx_seq_one_letter_code
_entity_poly.pdbx_strand_id
1 'polypeptide(L)'
;MSIETIGAETQAQPRVAEVRRTTKETDVRVRLALDGGGSSRISTGVAFLDHMLELFARHGLFDLEVECRGDLEIDDHHSVEDVAITIGQALAQALGE
;
A
#
# COMPACT_ATOMS: atom_id res chain seq x y z
N MET A 1 -37.10 -34.67 8.20
CA MET A 1 -35.68 -34.99 7.99
C MET A 1 -35.10 -33.83 7.22
N SER A 2 -34.39 -32.97 7.94
CA SER A 2 -33.93 -31.67 7.47
C SER A 2 -32.80 -31.85 6.46
N ILE A 3 -32.92 -31.13 5.34
CA ILE A 3 -31.91 -31.06 4.30
C ILE A 3 -30.88 -30.04 4.80
N GLU A 4 -29.67 -30.50 5.13
CA GLU A 4 -28.56 -29.62 5.48
C GLU A 4 -27.99 -29.02 4.18
N THR A 5 -28.29 -27.73 3.97
CA THR A 5 -27.68 -26.91 2.94
C THR A 5 -26.21 -26.71 3.29
N ILE A 6 -25.30 -27.34 2.54
CA ILE A 6 -23.87 -27.07 2.60
C ILE A 6 -23.63 -25.78 1.82
N GLY A 7 -23.82 -24.63 2.48
CA GLY A 7 -23.37 -23.34 1.97
C GLY A 7 -21.85 -23.27 2.14
N ALA A 8 -21.11 -23.50 1.06
CA ALA A 8 -19.69 -23.18 1.04
C ALA A 8 -19.54 -21.66 1.15
N GLU A 9 -19.18 -21.15 2.32
CA GLU A 9 -18.70 -19.79 2.47
C GLU A 9 -17.37 -19.69 1.71
N THR A 10 -17.39 -19.14 0.50
CA THR A 10 -16.17 -18.74 -0.20
C THR A 10 -15.53 -17.61 0.62
N GLN A 11 -14.55 -17.92 1.46
CA GLN A 11 -13.70 -16.89 2.04
C GLN A 11 -12.97 -16.19 0.90
N ALA A 12 -13.34 -14.94 0.63
CA ALA A 12 -12.65 -14.11 -0.34
C ALA A 12 -11.17 -14.01 0.09
N GLN A 13 -10.26 -14.27 -0.84
CA GLN A 13 -8.83 -14.08 -0.61
C GLN A 13 -8.59 -12.62 -0.17
N PRO A 14 -7.78 -12.38 0.88
CA PRO A 14 -7.54 -11.03 1.37
C PRO A 14 -6.86 -10.18 0.28
N ARG A 15 -7.45 -9.03 -0.05
CA ARG A 15 -6.95 -8.09 -1.06
C ARG A 15 -5.78 -7.27 -0.51
N VAL A 16 -4.63 -7.94 -0.40
CA VAL A 16 -3.41 -7.42 0.20
C VAL A 16 -2.23 -7.67 -0.73
N ALA A 17 -1.38 -6.67 -0.90
CA ALA A 17 -0.13 -6.81 -1.64
C ALA A 17 1.02 -6.14 -0.88
N GLU A 18 2.22 -6.70 -1.07
CA GLU A 18 3.47 -6.10 -0.63
C GLU A 18 4.43 -6.04 -1.82
N VAL A 19 4.92 -4.85 -2.12
CA VAL A 19 5.81 -4.58 -3.24
C VAL A 19 7.04 -3.85 -2.73
N ARG A 20 8.20 -4.27 -3.22
CA ARG A 20 9.47 -3.57 -3.01
C ARG A 20 10.06 -3.17 -4.35
N ARG A 21 10.55 -1.95 -4.44
CA ARG A 21 11.21 -1.40 -5.62
C ARG A 21 12.50 -0.72 -5.19
N THR A 22 13.61 -1.11 -5.81
CA THR A 22 14.93 -0.53 -5.53
C THR A 22 15.55 -0.07 -6.83
N THR A 23 16.04 1.16 -6.85
CA THR A 23 16.81 1.76 -7.95
C THR A 23 18.16 2.25 -7.43
N LYS A 24 18.85 3.12 -8.18
CA LYS A 24 20.05 3.78 -7.67
C LYS A 24 19.71 4.94 -6.74
N GLU A 25 18.55 5.54 -6.95
CA GLU A 25 18.05 6.74 -6.31
C GLU A 25 17.27 6.40 -5.03
N THR A 26 16.48 5.32 -5.05
CA THR A 26 15.58 4.98 -3.93
C THR A 26 15.52 3.49 -3.60
N ASP A 27 15.12 3.18 -2.36
CA ASP A 27 14.67 1.87 -1.91
C ASP A 27 13.31 2.02 -1.21
N VAL A 28 12.26 1.50 -1.84
CA VAL A 28 10.87 1.67 -1.44
C VAL A 28 10.23 0.31 -1.14
N ARG A 29 9.58 0.19 0.03
CA ARG A 29 8.68 -0.91 0.38
C ARG A 29 7.28 -0.35 0.63
N VAL A 30 6.28 -0.97 0.01
CA VAL A 30 4.87 -0.68 0.25
C VAL A 30 4.14 -1.96 0.60
N ARG A 31 3.34 -1.94 1.67
CA ARG A 31 2.32 -2.95 1.94
C ARG A 31 0.96 -2.28 1.98
N LEU A 32 0.01 -2.80 1.22
CA LEU A 32 -1.32 -2.23 1.05
C LEU A 32 -2.39 -3.32 1.25
N ALA A 33 -3.36 -3.06 2.11
CA ALA A 33 -4.61 -3.81 2.19
C ALA A 33 -5.78 -2.93 1.74
N LEU A 34 -6.57 -3.42 0.77
CA LEU A 34 -7.72 -2.67 0.25
C LEU A 34 -8.92 -2.70 1.20
N ASP A 35 -9.09 -3.79 1.93
CA ASP A 35 -10.14 -4.00 2.92
C ASP A 35 -9.62 -3.73 4.33
N GLY A 36 -9.15 -2.50 4.57
CA GLY A 36 -8.52 -2.09 5.82
C GLY A 36 -9.43 -1.31 6.77
N GLY A 37 -8.82 -0.79 7.84
CA GLY A 37 -9.46 0.10 8.81
C GLY A 37 -9.01 1.56 8.72
N GLY A 38 -8.15 1.89 7.75
CA GLY A 38 -7.53 3.21 7.62
C GLY A 38 -6.26 3.38 8.45
N SER A 39 -5.61 2.28 8.86
CA SER A 39 -4.35 2.34 9.60
C SER A 39 -3.18 2.69 8.67
N SER A 40 -2.19 3.43 9.19
CA SER A 40 -1.02 3.76 8.39
C SER A 40 0.27 3.81 9.20
N ARG A 41 1.36 3.42 8.54
CA ARG A 41 2.74 3.62 8.97
C ARG A 41 3.54 4.11 7.77
N ILE A 42 3.78 5.42 7.71
CA ILE A 42 4.40 6.06 6.56
C ILE A 42 5.73 6.68 7.00
N SER A 43 6.79 6.40 6.26
CA SER A 43 8.10 7.00 6.44
C SER A 43 8.78 7.12 5.09
N THR A 44 8.56 8.24 4.41
CA THR A 44 9.19 8.51 3.10
C THR A 44 10.41 9.43 3.20
N GLY A 45 10.56 10.13 4.33
CA GLY A 45 11.52 11.22 4.49
C GLY A 45 11.01 12.57 3.97
N VAL A 46 9.86 12.59 3.29
CA VAL A 46 9.19 13.80 2.79
C VAL A 46 7.92 14.04 3.62
N ALA A 47 8.01 14.90 4.64
CA ALA A 47 6.95 15.06 5.65
C ALA A 47 5.57 15.41 5.08
N PHE A 48 5.51 16.20 4.00
CA PHE A 48 4.23 16.53 3.38
C PHE A 48 3.62 15.34 2.64
N LEU A 49 4.44 14.54 1.94
CA LEU A 49 3.99 13.29 1.31
C LEU A 49 3.49 12.31 2.37
N ASP A 50 4.23 12.17 3.48
CA ASP A 50 3.83 11.32 4.60
C ASP A 50 2.41 11.67 5.08
N HIS A 51 2.16 12.96 5.30
CA HIS A 51 0.84 13.46 5.69
C HIS A 51 -0.24 13.17 4.63
N MET A 52 0.05 13.34 3.34
CA MET A 52 -0.91 13.03 2.28
C MET A 52 -1.24 11.54 2.22
N LEU A 53 -0.27 10.66 2.44
CA LEU A 53 -0.47 9.21 2.43
C LEU A 53 -1.22 8.72 3.68
N GLU A 54 -1.01 9.35 4.84
CA GLU A 54 -1.84 9.11 6.04
C GLU A 54 -3.32 9.44 5.78
N LEU A 55 -3.59 10.58 5.12
CA LEU A 55 -4.95 10.97 4.73
C LEU A 55 -5.53 10.02 3.69
N PHE A 56 -4.73 9.62 2.71
CA PHE A 56 -5.13 8.63 1.70
C PHE A 56 -5.55 7.30 2.35
N ALA A 57 -4.75 6.78 3.29
CA ALA A 57 -5.09 5.57 4.03
C ALA A 57 -6.35 5.76 4.89
N ARG A 58 -6.41 6.83 5.70
CA ARG A 58 -7.53 7.11 6.61
C ARG A 58 -8.86 7.25 5.87
N HIS A 59 -8.90 8.04 4.80
CA HIS A 59 -10.14 8.34 4.09
C HIS A 59 -10.48 7.31 3.01
N GLY A 60 -9.51 6.54 2.54
CA GLY A 60 -9.72 5.39 1.66
C GLY A 60 -10.06 4.09 2.40
N LEU A 61 -9.93 4.07 3.73
CA LEU A 61 -10.03 2.86 4.58
C LEU A 61 -9.01 1.78 4.20
N PHE A 62 -7.86 2.19 3.70
CA PHE A 62 -6.75 1.28 3.41
C PHE A 62 -5.88 1.10 4.65
N ASP A 63 -5.34 -0.11 4.84
CA ASP A 63 -4.18 -0.27 5.72
C ASP A 63 -2.91 -0.14 4.88
N LEU A 64 -2.09 0.87 5.18
CA LEU A 64 -0.97 1.29 4.34
C LEU A 64 0.33 1.40 5.14
N GLU A 65 1.34 0.60 4.77
CA GLU A 65 2.71 0.78 5.22
C GLU A 65 3.56 1.24 4.04
N VAL A 66 4.33 2.32 4.22
CA VAL A 66 5.29 2.82 3.24
C VAL A 66 6.60 3.13 3.95
N GLU A 67 7.69 2.56 3.44
CA GLU A 67 9.06 2.90 3.84
C GLU A 67 9.82 3.29 2.57
N CYS A 68 10.41 4.48 2.55
CA CYS A 68 11.30 4.92 1.47
C CYS A 68 12.61 5.45 2.06
N ARG A 69 13.72 5.09 1.41
CA ARG A 69 15.01 5.76 1.55
C ARG A 69 15.41 6.27 0.17
N GLY A 70 15.44 7.58 -0.01
CA GLY A 70 15.83 8.21 -1.28
C GLY A 70 16.97 9.21 -1.12
N ASP A 71 17.42 9.73 -2.26
CA ASP A 71 18.48 10.72 -2.44
C ASP A 71 18.00 12.17 -2.19
N LEU A 72 17.41 12.41 -1.02
CA LEU A 72 16.79 13.69 -0.62
C LEU A 72 17.75 14.88 -0.60
N GLU A 73 19.07 14.65 -0.67
CA GLU A 73 20.07 15.69 -0.86
C GLU A 73 20.05 16.32 -2.26
N ILE A 74 19.46 15.64 -3.26
CA ILE A 74 19.26 16.17 -4.61
C ILE A 74 17.94 16.95 -4.64
N ASP A 75 16.83 16.25 -4.50
CA ASP A 75 15.47 16.79 -4.26
C ASP A 75 14.54 15.65 -3.78
N ASP A 76 13.24 15.93 -3.65
CA ASP A 76 12.23 14.95 -3.24
C ASP A 76 11.59 14.19 -4.42
N HIS A 77 11.95 14.52 -5.67
CA HIS A 77 11.26 14.05 -6.86
C HIS A 77 11.28 12.53 -6.98
N HIS A 78 12.47 11.93 -6.89
CA HIS A 78 12.61 10.47 -7.02
C HIS A 78 11.87 9.73 -5.90
N SER A 79 11.94 10.25 -4.67
CA SER A 79 11.23 9.65 -3.53
C SER A 79 9.72 9.69 -3.74
N VAL A 80 9.17 10.82 -4.19
CA VAL A 80 7.73 10.97 -4.47
C VAL A 80 7.29 10.06 -5.62
N GLU A 81 8.03 10.08 -6.73
CA GLU A 81 7.75 9.28 -7.92
C GLU A 81 7.76 7.78 -7.60
N ASP A 82 8.83 7.31 -6.96
CA ASP A 82 9.05 5.88 -6.73
C ASP A 82 8.11 5.30 -5.67
N VAL A 83 7.73 6.10 -4.67
CA VAL A 83 6.65 5.75 -3.75
C VAL A 83 5.32 5.60 -4.50
N ALA A 84 4.97 6.56 -5.36
CA ALA A 84 3.72 6.50 -6.13
C ALA A 84 3.68 5.31 -7.09
N ILE A 85 4.78 5.01 -7.79
CA ILE A 85 4.91 3.83 -8.66
C ILE A 85 4.69 2.55 -7.85
N THR A 86 5.34 2.44 -6.69
CA THR A 86 5.26 1.23 -5.85
C THR A 86 3.87 1.04 -5.24
N ILE A 87 3.19 2.14 -4.84
CA ILE A 87 1.79 2.11 -4.42
C ILE A 87 0.89 1.64 -5.57
N GLY A 88 1.07 2.17 -6.79
CA GLY A 88 0.30 1.76 -7.96
C GLY A 88 0.46 0.28 -8.28
N GLN A 89 1.67 -0.27 -8.14
CA GLN A 89 1.93 -1.70 -8.28
C GLN A 89 1.24 -2.53 -7.20
N ALA A 90 1.32 -2.10 -5.93
CA ALA A 90 0.64 -2.78 -4.83
C ALA A 90 -0.89 -2.75 -4.99
N LEU A 91 -1.45 -1.63 -5.45
CA LEU A 91 -2.87 -1.48 -5.75
C LEU A 91 -3.31 -2.46 -6.84
N ALA A 92 -2.59 -2.52 -7.96
CA ALA A 92 -2.89 -3.45 -9.05
C ALA A 92 -2.82 -4.91 -8.59
N GLN A 93 -1.79 -5.28 -7.83
CA GLN A 93 -1.65 -6.65 -7.29
C GLN A 93 -2.77 -6.99 -6.29
N ALA A 94 -3.14 -6.06 -5.41
CA ALA A 94 -4.18 -6.28 -4.42
C ALA A 94 -5.59 -6.32 -5.03
N LEU A 95 -5.81 -5.68 -6.19
CA LEU A 95 -7.06 -5.76 -6.94
C LEU A 95 -7.27 -7.13 -7.60
N GLY A 96 -6.19 -7.82 -8.00
CA GLY A 96 -6.27 -9.09 -8.73
C GLY A 96 -6.77 -8.92 -10.17
N GLU A 97 -7.31 -10.01 -10.74
CA GLU A 97 -8.02 -10.01 -12.04
C GLU A 97 -9.53 -9.78 -11.87
#